data_AF-A0A431IS64-F1
#
_entry.id   AF-A0A431IS64-F1
#
_cell.length_a   1.000
_cell.length_b   1.000
_cell.length_c   1.000
_cell.angle_alpha   90.00
_cell.angle_beta   90.00
_cell.angle_gamma   90.00
#
_symmetry.space_group_name_H-M   'P 1'
#
loop_
_entity.id
_entity.type
_entity.pdbx_description
1 polymer ?
#
loop_
_entity_poly.entity_id
_entity_poly.type
_entity_poly.pdbx_seq_one_letter_code
_entity_poly.pdbx_strand_id
1 'polypeptide(L)'
;LYGIGNPVEFQKNVINLEVNQQISRTKLLHQLVQSLYSRTEADFAPGNFRIKGDIVEIFPSYGDEPFRIHFFGDEIEEIEAFDAKTAQVIERYEKLTIYPANMFVTSPDVLQNAIWAIQQDLVKQVDYFKEIGKHLEAKRLEERTNFDLEMIRELGYCSGIENYSRYLDGREPGTRPFCLLDYFPDDYLMVVDESHVTISQVHAMYGGDRSRKENLVEYGFRLPAAMDNRPLKFEEFEALQNQVVYVSATPADYELQKTEGVYVEQVIRPTGLLDPIIEIRPSANQIDDLIEEIQLRCEADERVLVTTLTKRMAEELSKYLTKVAIRCRYIHSDVDTLERVEIMQDLRKGIFDVLIGVNLLREGLDLPEVSLVAILDADKEGFLRSHRSLTQTVGRAARNVNGKAIMYADKITASMQKTIDETNYRREKQIRYNTENNLQPKALNKSLGNALSGNSVSTGYFEKEALKAAEPESLYLSKPEIEKKIRDLRKMMEKAAKELDFMQAAKFRDEIQSLQEKIK
;
A
#
# COMPACT_ATOMS: atom_id res chain seq x y z
N LEU A 1 -9.98 10.40 1.28
CA LEU A 1 -9.40 11.58 1.96
C LEU A 1 -8.79 12.58 0.98
N TYR A 2 -8.10 12.14 -0.07
CA TYR A 2 -7.60 13.03 -1.11
C TYR A 2 -8.70 13.56 -2.03
N GLY A 3 -8.41 14.70 -2.65
CA GLY A 3 -9.25 15.32 -3.66
C GLY A 3 -9.57 14.38 -4.82
N ILE A 4 -10.84 14.21 -5.13
CA ILE A 4 -11.36 13.55 -6.34
C ILE A 4 -12.36 14.49 -7.03
N GLY A 5 -12.75 14.17 -8.26
CA GLY A 5 -13.68 15.02 -9.01
C GLY A 5 -15.07 15.11 -8.34
N ASN A 6 -15.77 16.19 -8.66
CA ASN A 6 -17.13 16.44 -8.18
C ASN A 6 -18.08 15.25 -8.46
N PRO A 7 -18.72 14.65 -7.45
CA PRO A 7 -19.61 13.49 -7.63
C PRO A 7 -20.81 13.80 -8.54
N VAL A 8 -21.29 15.04 -8.55
CA VAL A 8 -22.40 15.46 -9.42
C VAL A 8 -21.98 15.45 -10.89
N GLU A 9 -20.78 15.97 -11.19
CA GLU A 9 -20.25 15.93 -12.57
C GLU A 9 -19.91 14.50 -13.00
N PHE A 10 -19.37 13.69 -12.08
CA PHE A 10 -19.14 12.28 -12.33
C PHE A 10 -20.44 11.55 -12.70
N GLN A 11 -21.51 11.75 -11.92
CA GLN A 11 -22.82 11.13 -12.15
C GLN A 11 -23.47 11.57 -13.48
N LYS A 12 -23.32 12.84 -13.88
CA LYS A 12 -23.83 13.34 -15.17
C LYS A 12 -23.20 12.65 -16.37
N ASN A 13 -21.96 12.16 -16.23
CA ASN A 13 -21.21 11.48 -17.29
C ASN A 13 -21.32 9.95 -17.21
N VAL A 14 -22.24 9.41 -16.39
CA VAL A 14 -22.54 7.98 -16.38
C VAL A 14 -23.42 7.63 -17.59
N ILE A 15 -23.00 6.63 -18.35
CA ILE A 15 -23.73 6.15 -19.53
C ILE A 15 -24.53 4.92 -19.12
N ASN A 16 -25.86 5.01 -19.21
CA ASN A 16 -26.76 3.88 -18.99
C ASN A 16 -27.26 3.34 -20.32
N LEU A 17 -27.10 2.04 -20.52
CA LEU A 17 -27.49 1.30 -21.71
C LEU A 17 -28.46 0.19 -21.34
N GLU A 18 -29.46 -0.03 -22.20
CA GLU A 18 -30.46 -1.08 -22.03
C GLU A 18 -30.75 -1.72 -23.40
N VAL A 19 -31.00 -3.03 -23.41
CA VAL A 19 -31.45 -3.72 -24.63
C VAL A 19 -32.79 -3.13 -25.09
N ASN A 20 -32.97 -2.99 -26.40
CA ASN A 20 -34.06 -2.27 -27.08
C ASN A 20 -34.07 -0.74 -26.88
N GLN A 21 -33.01 -0.15 -26.31
CA GLN A 21 -32.90 1.30 -26.21
C GLN A 21 -32.71 1.92 -27.61
N GLN A 22 -33.54 2.92 -27.93
CA GLN A 22 -33.42 3.74 -29.13
C GLN A 22 -32.31 4.79 -28.94
N ILE A 23 -31.11 4.47 -29.39
CA ILE A 23 -29.92 5.34 -29.37
C ILE A 23 -29.09 5.09 -30.62
N SER A 24 -28.76 6.15 -31.35
CA SER A 24 -27.86 6.03 -32.49
C SER A 24 -26.44 5.74 -32.02
N ARG A 25 -25.72 4.92 -32.79
CA ARG A 25 -24.31 4.62 -32.53
C ARG A 25 -23.49 5.90 -32.34
N THR A 26 -23.66 6.88 -33.23
CA THR A 26 -22.94 8.16 -33.18
C THR A 26 -23.17 8.89 -31.85
N LYS A 27 -24.41 8.86 -31.32
CA LYS A 27 -24.72 9.46 -30.01
C LYS A 27 -23.99 8.75 -28.87
N LEU A 28 -23.94 7.41 -28.88
CA LEU A 28 -23.15 6.65 -27.90
C LEU A 28 -21.66 7.01 -27.98
N LEU A 29 -21.09 7.11 -29.18
CA LEU A 29 -19.67 7.47 -29.36
C LEU A 29 -19.36 8.86 -28.79
N HIS A 30 -20.25 9.84 -29.00
CA HIS A 30 -20.11 11.16 -28.40
C HIS A 30 -20.14 11.11 -26.86
N GLN A 31 -21.05 10.31 -26.27
CA GLN A 31 -21.12 10.13 -24.82
C GLN A 31 -19.85 9.47 -24.27
N LEU A 32 -19.28 8.48 -24.98
CA LEU A 32 -18.03 7.84 -24.58
C LEU A 32 -16.85 8.81 -24.59
N VAL A 33 -16.73 9.63 -25.64
CA VAL A 33 -15.68 10.66 -25.72
C VAL A 33 -15.85 11.72 -24.62
N GLN A 34 -17.08 12.16 -24.34
CA GLN A 34 -17.38 13.07 -23.23
C GLN A 34 -17.00 12.45 -21.87
N SER A 35 -17.17 11.13 -21.75
CA SER A 35 -16.78 10.34 -20.58
C SER A 35 -15.29 9.98 -20.57
N LEU A 36 -14.48 10.64 -21.40
CA LEU A 36 -13.01 10.51 -21.51
C LEU A 36 -12.50 9.15 -22.01
N TYR A 37 -13.34 8.38 -22.70
CA TYR A 37 -12.88 7.19 -23.42
C TYR A 37 -12.23 7.58 -24.76
N SER A 38 -11.18 6.85 -25.13
CA SER A 38 -10.45 7.08 -26.38
C SER A 38 -10.81 6.07 -27.46
N ARG A 39 -11.06 6.55 -28.68
CA ARG A 39 -11.26 5.65 -29.83
C ARG A 39 -9.92 5.04 -30.25
N THR A 40 -9.88 3.74 -30.44
CA THR A 40 -8.71 3.02 -30.98
C THR A 40 -9.12 2.12 -32.15
N GLU A 41 -8.24 2.00 -33.14
CA GLU A 41 -8.34 0.99 -34.22
C GLU A 41 -7.28 -0.11 -34.09
N ALA A 42 -6.33 0.08 -33.16
CA ALA A 42 -5.20 -0.81 -32.92
C ALA A 42 -5.40 -1.59 -31.62
N ASP A 43 -4.52 -1.38 -30.63
CA ASP A 43 -4.56 -2.08 -29.36
C ASP A 43 -5.79 -1.68 -28.54
N PHE A 44 -6.55 -2.69 -28.14
CA PHE A 44 -7.76 -2.56 -27.34
C PHE A 44 -7.40 -2.77 -25.86
N ALA A 45 -7.33 -1.66 -25.13
CA ALA A 45 -6.88 -1.58 -23.74
C ALA A 45 -7.94 -0.86 -22.88
N PRO A 46 -7.88 -1.00 -21.55
CA PRO A 46 -8.79 -0.30 -20.63
C PRO A 46 -8.83 1.21 -20.90
N GLY A 47 -10.03 1.80 -20.88
CA GLY A 47 -10.27 3.21 -21.20
C GLY A 47 -10.47 3.50 -22.70
N ASN A 48 -10.43 2.48 -23.56
CA ASN A 48 -10.64 2.63 -24.99
C ASN A 48 -11.97 2.03 -25.47
N PHE A 49 -12.45 2.53 -26.61
CA PHE A 49 -13.52 1.88 -27.38
C PHE A 49 -13.12 1.73 -28.86
N ARG A 50 -13.74 0.76 -29.54
CA ARG A 50 -13.56 0.56 -30.98
C ARG A 50 -14.87 0.16 -31.65
N ILE A 51 -14.91 0.33 -32.97
CA ILE A 51 -16.11 0.13 -33.77
C ILE A 51 -15.82 -0.93 -34.82
N LYS A 52 -16.71 -1.92 -34.95
CA LYS A 52 -16.63 -2.98 -35.96
C LYS A 52 -18.01 -3.16 -36.60
N GLY A 53 -18.24 -2.46 -37.72
CA GLY A 53 -19.58 -2.42 -38.33
C GLY A 53 -20.60 -1.90 -37.32
N ASP A 54 -21.63 -2.69 -37.04
CA ASP A 54 -22.71 -2.33 -36.11
C ASP A 54 -22.42 -2.72 -34.65
N ILE A 55 -21.17 -3.06 -34.36
CA ILE A 55 -20.72 -3.42 -33.01
C ILE A 55 -19.85 -2.29 -32.45
N VAL A 56 -20.16 -1.86 -31.22
CA VAL A 56 -19.29 -1.00 -30.41
C VAL A 56 -18.71 -1.84 -29.27
N GLU A 57 -17.39 -1.99 -29.25
CA GLU A 57 -16.68 -2.64 -28.15
C GLU A 57 -16.07 -1.57 -27.25
N ILE A 58 -16.31 -1.67 -25.94
CA ILE A 58 -15.89 -0.69 -24.93
C ILE A 58 -15.12 -1.43 -23.84
N PHE A 59 -13.92 -0.96 -23.50
CA PHE A 59 -13.15 -1.49 -22.39
C PHE A 59 -13.20 -0.47 -21.24
N PRO A 60 -13.99 -0.73 -20.17
CA PRO A 60 -14.01 0.14 -18.99
C PRO A 60 -12.61 0.33 -18.40
N SER A 61 -12.28 1.52 -17.93
CA SER A 61 -10.97 1.77 -17.30
C SER A 61 -10.80 1.07 -15.93
N TYR A 62 -11.92 0.68 -15.32
CA TYR A 62 -12.02 0.08 -14.00
C TYR A 62 -12.45 -1.40 -14.04
N GLY A 63 -12.71 -1.95 -15.23
CA GLY A 63 -13.20 -3.31 -15.41
C GLY A 63 -12.10 -4.25 -15.88
N ASP A 64 -12.22 -5.53 -15.52
CA ASP A 64 -11.34 -6.59 -16.02
C ASP A 64 -11.74 -7.07 -17.42
N GLU A 65 -13.01 -6.90 -17.78
CA GLU A 65 -13.62 -7.41 -19.00
C GLU A 65 -14.21 -6.27 -19.85
N PRO A 66 -14.03 -6.30 -21.19
CA PRO A 66 -14.70 -5.39 -22.09
C PRO A 66 -16.14 -5.82 -22.41
N PHE A 67 -16.94 -4.84 -22.80
CA PHE A 67 -18.31 -5.01 -23.26
C PHE A 67 -18.43 -4.86 -24.77
N ARG A 68 -19.35 -5.59 -25.37
CA ARG A 68 -19.74 -5.55 -26.77
C ARG A 68 -21.21 -5.17 -26.85
N ILE A 69 -21.50 -4.12 -27.61
CA ILE A 69 -22.86 -3.61 -27.83
C ILE A 69 -23.20 -3.77 -29.30
N HIS A 70 -24.22 -4.56 -29.57
CA HIS A 70 -24.73 -4.84 -30.91
C HIS A 70 -25.85 -3.85 -31.24
N PHE A 71 -25.75 -3.23 -32.41
CA PHE A 71 -26.78 -2.33 -32.92
C PHE A 71 -27.52 -2.94 -34.11
N PHE A 72 -28.81 -2.67 -34.18
CA PHE A 72 -29.62 -2.83 -35.39
C PHE A 72 -30.22 -1.46 -35.76
N GLY A 73 -29.57 -0.75 -36.69
CA GLY A 73 -29.89 0.65 -36.96
C GLY A 73 -29.54 1.54 -35.77
N ASP A 74 -30.57 2.18 -35.18
CA ASP A 74 -30.44 3.06 -34.01
C ASP A 74 -31.00 2.41 -32.72
N GLU A 75 -31.01 1.08 -32.67
CA GLU A 75 -31.49 0.30 -31.53
C GLU A 75 -30.39 -0.67 -31.03
N ILE A 76 -30.24 -0.79 -29.71
CA ILE A 76 -29.36 -1.77 -29.09
C ILE A 76 -30.07 -3.13 -29.07
N GLU A 77 -29.51 -4.12 -29.77
CA GLU A 77 -30.07 -5.48 -29.86
C GLU A 77 -29.53 -6.39 -28.76
N GLU A 78 -28.23 -6.28 -28.43
CA GLU A 78 -27.57 -7.19 -27.51
C GLU A 78 -26.38 -6.52 -26.82
N ILE A 79 -26.19 -6.85 -25.54
CA ILE A 79 -25.05 -6.39 -24.74
C ILE A 79 -24.37 -7.61 -24.12
N GLU A 80 -23.06 -7.75 -24.35
CA GLU A 80 -22.28 -8.91 -23.90
C GLU A 80 -20.97 -8.47 -23.23
N ALA A 81 -20.52 -9.16 -22.18
CA ALA A 81 -19.12 -9.15 -21.77
C ALA A 81 -18.36 -10.25 -22.51
N PHE A 82 -17.11 -9.98 -22.90
CA PHE A 82 -16.29 -10.94 -23.62
C PHE A 82 -14.84 -10.92 -23.17
N ASP A 83 -14.15 -12.04 -23.29
CA ASP A 83 -12.72 -12.11 -22.98
C ASP A 83 -11.92 -11.39 -24.08
N ALA A 84 -11.14 -10.38 -23.68
CA ALA A 84 -10.41 -9.51 -24.61
C ALA A 84 -9.38 -10.25 -25.50
N LYS A 85 -8.90 -11.44 -25.08
CA LYS A 85 -7.85 -12.21 -25.77
C LYS A 85 -8.43 -13.27 -26.70
N THR A 86 -9.44 -13.99 -26.26
CA THR A 86 -10.06 -15.11 -26.97
C THR A 86 -11.30 -14.69 -27.76
N ALA A 87 -11.84 -13.49 -27.47
CA ALA A 87 -13.09 -12.95 -28.01
C ALA A 87 -14.34 -13.79 -27.69
N GLN A 88 -14.25 -14.74 -26.75
CA GLN A 88 -15.37 -15.56 -26.31
C GLN A 88 -16.30 -14.75 -25.43
N VAL A 89 -17.60 -14.94 -25.64
CA VAL A 89 -18.66 -14.35 -24.80
C VAL A 89 -18.61 -15.00 -23.42
N ILE A 90 -18.58 -14.17 -22.40
CA ILE A 90 -18.57 -14.59 -20.99
C ILE A 90 -20.00 -14.55 -20.46
N GLU A 91 -20.67 -13.41 -20.62
CA GLU A 91 -21.99 -13.17 -20.07
C GLU A 91 -22.77 -12.16 -20.94
N ARG A 92 -24.10 -12.18 -20.84
CA ARG A 92 -25.02 -11.28 -21.53
C ARG A 92 -25.82 -10.47 -20.53
N TYR A 93 -26.08 -9.21 -20.86
CA TYR A 93 -26.70 -8.25 -19.97
C TYR A 93 -27.92 -7.58 -20.61
N GLU A 94 -29.00 -7.40 -19.83
CA GLU A 94 -30.15 -6.58 -20.23
C GLU A 94 -29.87 -5.08 -20.04
N LYS A 95 -29.05 -4.74 -19.04
CA LYS A 95 -28.69 -3.37 -18.66
C LYS A 95 -27.20 -3.28 -18.38
N LEU A 96 -26.59 -2.20 -18.83
CA LEU A 96 -25.19 -1.91 -18.61
C LEU A 96 -25.00 -0.44 -18.21
N THR A 97 -24.31 -0.22 -17.10
CA THR A 97 -23.89 1.12 -16.66
C THR A 97 -22.38 1.25 -16.86
N ILE A 98 -21.98 2.23 -17.67
CA ILE A 98 -20.59 2.56 -17.94
C ILE A 98 -20.25 3.87 -17.23
N TYR A 99 -19.31 3.81 -16.30
CA TYR A 99 -18.80 4.98 -15.60
C TYR A 99 -17.72 5.69 -16.44
N PRO A 100 -17.49 6.99 -16.18
CA PRO A 100 -16.41 7.74 -16.82
C PRO A 100 -15.04 7.06 -16.72
N ALA A 101 -14.22 7.20 -17.76
CA ALA A 101 -12.88 6.61 -17.79
C ALA A 101 -11.94 7.23 -16.73
N ASN A 102 -12.24 8.45 -16.28
CA ASN A 102 -11.45 9.21 -15.30
C ASN A 102 -12.37 9.91 -14.29
N MET A 103 -11.92 9.99 -13.03
CA MET A 103 -12.64 10.63 -11.92
C MET A 103 -12.76 12.16 -12.05
N PHE A 104 -11.90 12.81 -12.83
CA PHE A 104 -11.92 14.27 -13.05
C PHE A 104 -12.70 14.68 -14.31
N VAL A 105 -13.68 13.86 -14.73
CA VAL A 105 -14.57 14.22 -15.84
C VAL A 105 -15.41 15.45 -15.49
N THR A 106 -15.59 16.33 -16.47
CA THR A 106 -16.37 17.56 -16.32
C THR A 106 -17.12 17.88 -17.60
N SER A 107 -18.24 18.58 -17.48
CA SER A 107 -19.03 19.03 -18.64
C SER A 107 -18.28 20.11 -19.45
N PRO A 108 -18.45 20.18 -20.78
CA PRO A 108 -17.69 21.12 -21.64
C PRO A 108 -17.82 22.59 -21.25
N ASP A 109 -18.99 23.01 -20.77
CA ASP A 109 -19.27 24.36 -20.28
C ASP A 109 -18.49 24.69 -19.00
N VAL A 110 -18.41 23.75 -18.06
CA VAL A 110 -17.61 23.85 -16.84
C VAL A 110 -16.12 23.96 -17.19
N LEU A 111 -15.67 23.15 -18.16
CA LEU A 111 -14.28 23.16 -18.62
C LEU A 111 -13.88 24.52 -19.24
N GLN A 112 -14.75 25.11 -20.06
CA GLN A 112 -14.49 26.43 -20.65
C GLN A 112 -14.39 27.54 -19.60
N ASN A 113 -15.28 27.53 -18.60
CA ASN A 113 -15.23 28.47 -17.49
C ASN A 113 -13.96 28.28 -16.64
N ALA A 114 -13.56 27.03 -16.39
CA ALA A 114 -12.33 26.70 -15.68
C ALA A 114 -11.09 27.21 -16.42
N ILE A 115 -11.00 26.99 -17.74
CA ILE A 115 -9.91 27.52 -18.59
C ILE A 115 -9.79 29.03 -18.42
N TRP A 116 -10.91 29.75 -18.51
CA TRP A 116 -10.92 31.21 -18.37
C TRP A 116 -10.42 31.64 -16.98
N ALA A 117 -10.91 31.02 -15.91
CA ALA A 117 -10.49 31.32 -14.54
C ALA A 117 -9.00 31.03 -14.29
N ILE A 118 -8.49 29.91 -14.81
CA ILE A 118 -7.06 29.53 -14.74
C ILE A 118 -6.21 30.60 -15.42
N GLN A 119 -6.63 31.10 -16.60
CA GLN A 119 -5.90 32.16 -17.31
C GLN A 119 -5.87 33.47 -16.52
N GLN A 120 -6.97 33.86 -15.86
CA GLN A 120 -7.00 35.06 -15.03
C GLN A 120 -6.02 34.96 -13.85
N ASP A 121 -6.02 33.82 -13.14
CA ASP A 121 -5.12 33.61 -12.02
C ASP A 121 -3.66 33.45 -12.47
N LEU A 122 -3.42 32.88 -13.67
CA LEU A 122 -2.10 32.82 -14.27
C LEU A 122 -1.50 34.22 -14.48
N VAL A 123 -2.25 35.12 -15.12
CA VAL A 123 -1.76 36.49 -15.39
C VAL A 123 -1.41 37.19 -14.08
N LYS A 124 -2.32 37.19 -13.10
CA LYS A 124 -2.08 37.80 -11.78
C LYS A 124 -0.83 37.23 -11.10
N GLN A 125 -0.66 35.91 -11.13
CA GLN A 125 0.45 35.26 -10.45
C GLN A 125 1.80 35.53 -11.15
N VAL A 126 1.80 35.56 -12.48
CA VAL A 126 2.98 35.91 -13.28
C VAL A 126 3.40 37.36 -13.03
N ASP A 127 2.44 38.29 -12.98
CA ASP A 127 2.71 39.69 -12.68
C ASP A 127 3.25 39.87 -11.26
N TYR A 128 2.64 39.19 -10.27
CA TYR A 128 3.17 39.14 -8.91
C TYR A 128 4.63 38.68 -8.85
N PHE A 129 4.98 37.57 -9.54
CA PHE A 129 6.36 37.09 -9.57
C PHE A 129 7.32 38.08 -10.24
N LYS A 130 6.89 38.77 -11.30
CA LYS A 130 7.68 39.81 -11.95
C LYS A 130 7.91 41.02 -11.02
N GLU A 131 6.89 41.45 -10.28
CA GLU A 131 6.98 42.57 -9.33
C GLU A 131 7.97 42.30 -8.19
N ILE A 132 8.02 41.07 -7.66
CA ILE A 132 8.95 40.69 -6.58
C ILE A 132 10.34 40.25 -7.09
N GLY A 133 10.63 40.42 -8.38
CA GLY A 133 11.92 40.09 -8.99
C GLY A 133 12.17 38.60 -9.27
N LYS A 134 11.16 37.73 -9.13
CA LYS A 134 11.22 36.29 -9.40
C LYS A 134 10.88 35.96 -10.87
N HIS A 135 11.67 36.51 -11.80
CA HIS A 135 11.38 36.38 -13.25
C HIS A 135 11.48 34.94 -13.78
N LEU A 136 12.32 34.09 -13.17
CA LEU A 136 12.48 32.69 -13.59
C LEU A 136 11.24 31.87 -13.24
N GLU A 137 10.73 32.06 -12.02
CA GLU A 137 9.50 31.45 -11.52
C GLU A 137 8.28 31.91 -12.34
N ALA A 138 8.22 33.20 -12.67
CA ALA A 138 7.17 33.76 -13.54
C ALA A 138 7.13 33.04 -14.89
N LYS A 139 8.29 32.96 -15.58
CA LYS A 139 8.41 32.30 -16.89
C LYS A 139 8.08 30.81 -16.81
N ARG A 140 8.58 30.13 -15.77
CA ARG A 140 8.31 28.70 -15.53
C ARG A 140 6.82 28.43 -15.37
N LEU A 141 6.13 29.23 -14.56
CA LEU A 141 4.70 29.10 -14.32
C LEU A 141 3.89 29.34 -15.60
N GLU A 142 4.27 30.37 -16.36
CA GLU A 142 3.65 30.75 -17.63
C GLU A 142 3.76 29.62 -18.67
N GLU A 143 4.97 29.14 -18.94
CA GLU A 143 5.20 28.04 -19.90
C GLU A 143 4.43 26.78 -19.51
N ARG A 144 4.51 26.39 -18.22
CA ARG A 144 3.84 25.17 -17.74
C ARG A 144 2.33 25.27 -17.82
N THR A 145 1.75 26.38 -17.35
CA THR A 145 0.29 26.53 -17.29
C THR A 145 -0.31 26.69 -18.69
N ASN A 146 0.38 27.38 -19.60
CA ASN A 146 -0.10 27.50 -20.98
C ASN A 146 -0.09 26.14 -21.70
N PHE A 147 0.94 25.31 -21.49
CA PHE A 147 0.96 23.95 -22.02
C PHE A 147 -0.18 23.10 -21.44
N ASP A 148 -0.38 23.14 -20.12
CA ASP A 148 -1.47 22.40 -19.48
C ASP A 148 -2.85 22.89 -20.00
N LEU A 149 -3.03 24.19 -20.25
CA LEU A 149 -4.25 24.77 -20.85
C LEU A 149 -4.49 24.37 -22.31
N GLU A 150 -3.43 24.26 -23.12
CA GLU A 150 -3.52 23.77 -24.50
C GLU A 150 -3.99 22.31 -24.52
N MET A 151 -3.40 21.46 -23.67
CA MET A 151 -3.81 20.07 -23.52
C MET A 151 -5.27 19.94 -23.06
N ILE A 152 -5.71 20.76 -22.09
CA ILE A 152 -7.10 20.77 -21.63
C ILE A 152 -8.06 21.17 -22.76
N ARG A 153 -7.70 22.12 -23.63
CA ARG A 153 -8.55 22.53 -24.77
C ARG A 153 -8.68 21.46 -25.83
N GLU A 154 -7.58 20.80 -26.18
CA GLU A 154 -7.54 19.83 -27.28
C GLU A 154 -8.08 18.46 -26.86
N LEU A 155 -7.74 18.01 -25.65
CA LEU A 155 -8.03 16.65 -25.18
C LEU A 155 -9.07 16.57 -24.06
N GLY A 156 -9.48 17.70 -23.48
CA GLY A 156 -10.30 17.71 -22.26
C GLY A 156 -9.55 17.26 -21.00
N TYR A 157 -8.25 16.99 -21.10
CA TYR A 157 -7.42 16.47 -20.01
C TYR A 157 -5.95 16.87 -20.17
N CYS A 158 -5.22 16.98 -19.05
CA CYS A 158 -3.76 17.10 -19.02
C CYS A 158 -3.14 16.29 -17.88
N SER A 159 -1.85 15.98 -17.99
CA SER A 159 -1.14 15.32 -16.89
C SER A 159 -1.00 16.25 -15.69
N GLY A 160 -1.57 15.84 -14.55
CA GLY A 160 -1.63 16.69 -13.37
C GLY A 160 -2.88 17.58 -13.31
N ILE A 161 -3.96 17.25 -14.04
CA ILE A 161 -5.21 18.01 -14.07
C ILE A 161 -5.80 18.25 -12.67
N GLU A 162 -5.52 17.37 -11.71
CA GLU A 162 -6.00 17.48 -10.33
C GLU A 162 -5.51 18.78 -9.65
N ASN A 163 -4.41 19.38 -10.12
CA ASN A 163 -3.90 20.66 -9.63
C ASN A 163 -4.81 21.84 -10.03
N TYR A 164 -5.76 21.63 -10.94
CA TYR A 164 -6.79 22.57 -11.35
C TYR A 164 -8.18 22.19 -10.81
N SER A 165 -8.29 21.16 -9.96
CA SER A 165 -9.56 20.65 -9.42
C SER A 165 -10.47 21.74 -8.86
N ARG A 166 -9.93 22.74 -8.14
CA ARG A 166 -10.72 23.88 -7.64
C ARG A 166 -11.53 24.57 -8.74
N TYR A 167 -10.91 24.80 -9.90
CA TYR A 167 -11.57 25.46 -11.03
C TYR A 167 -12.59 24.53 -11.69
N LEU A 168 -12.22 23.26 -11.86
CA LEU A 168 -13.08 22.22 -12.45
C LEU A 168 -14.33 21.94 -11.61
N ASP A 169 -14.19 22.03 -10.29
CA ASP A 169 -15.29 21.86 -9.35
C ASP A 169 -16.14 23.14 -9.17
N GLY A 170 -15.68 24.28 -9.68
CA GLY A 170 -16.32 25.58 -9.43
C GLY A 170 -16.29 26.03 -7.97
N ARG A 171 -15.26 25.61 -7.22
CA ARG A 171 -15.14 25.84 -5.78
C ARG A 171 -14.44 27.16 -5.44
N GLU A 172 -14.87 27.79 -4.35
CA GLU A 172 -14.19 28.97 -3.80
C GLU A 172 -12.82 28.61 -3.20
N PRO A 173 -11.83 29.53 -3.20
CA PRO A 173 -10.53 29.31 -2.57
C PRO A 173 -10.61 28.86 -1.12
N GLY A 174 -9.77 27.90 -0.73
CA GLY A 174 -9.70 27.37 0.64
C GLY A 174 -10.79 26.36 1.02
N THR A 175 -11.85 26.23 0.22
CA THR A 175 -12.90 25.23 0.47
C THR A 175 -12.35 23.80 0.43
N ARG A 176 -13.01 22.90 1.17
CA ARG A 176 -12.63 21.48 1.16
C ARG A 176 -12.79 20.91 -0.27
N PRO A 177 -11.86 20.08 -0.73
CA PRO A 177 -12.06 19.31 -1.95
C PRO A 177 -13.09 18.20 -1.73
N PHE A 178 -13.70 17.73 -2.82
CA PHE A 178 -14.47 16.50 -2.81
C PHE A 178 -13.54 15.32 -2.56
N CYS A 179 -14.01 14.31 -1.85
CA CYS A 179 -13.27 13.10 -1.54
C CYS A 179 -14.20 11.89 -1.66
N LEU A 180 -13.66 10.68 -1.50
CA LEU A 180 -14.45 9.45 -1.58
C LEU A 180 -15.67 9.45 -0.64
N LEU A 181 -15.59 10.11 0.52
CA LEU A 181 -16.71 10.18 1.46
C LEU A 181 -17.92 10.90 0.87
N ASP A 182 -17.73 11.83 -0.06
CA ASP A 182 -18.81 12.55 -0.75
C ASP A 182 -19.55 11.70 -1.79
N TYR A 183 -19.04 10.50 -2.11
CA TYR A 183 -19.68 9.53 -3.02
C TYR A 183 -20.55 8.53 -2.26
N PHE A 184 -20.41 8.46 -0.93
CA PHE A 184 -21.28 7.63 -0.11
C PHE A 184 -22.61 8.36 0.15
N PRO A 185 -23.70 7.60 0.36
CA PRO A 185 -24.92 8.15 0.93
C PRO A 185 -24.67 8.78 2.31
N ASP A 186 -25.52 9.73 2.71
CA ASP A 186 -25.41 10.44 4.00
C ASP A 186 -25.42 9.51 5.23
N ASP A 187 -26.04 8.33 5.12
CA ASP A 187 -26.22 7.36 6.20
C ASP A 187 -25.15 6.25 6.24
N TYR A 188 -23.98 6.48 5.64
CA TYR A 188 -22.90 5.49 5.62
C TYR A 188 -22.33 5.19 7.01
N LEU A 189 -21.73 3.99 7.12
CA LEU A 189 -20.94 3.54 8.26
C LEU A 189 -19.45 3.58 7.92
N MET A 190 -18.66 4.21 8.79
CA MET A 190 -17.20 4.20 8.71
C MET A 190 -16.62 3.21 9.73
N VAL A 191 -15.73 2.33 9.26
CA VAL A 191 -14.90 1.51 10.15
C VAL A 191 -13.46 1.95 9.98
N VAL A 192 -12.84 2.38 11.07
CA VAL A 192 -11.44 2.81 11.09
C VAL A 192 -10.62 1.70 11.73
N ASP A 193 -9.98 0.90 10.89
CA ASP A 193 -9.07 -0.15 11.33
C ASP A 193 -7.75 0.42 11.85
N GLU A 194 -7.14 -0.26 12.81
CA GLU A 194 -5.96 0.17 13.58
C GLU A 194 -6.01 1.67 13.93
N SER A 195 -7.15 2.10 14.50
CA SER A 195 -7.52 3.53 14.64
C SER A 195 -6.44 4.41 15.26
N HIS A 196 -5.71 3.87 16.23
CA HIS A 196 -4.65 4.56 16.96
C HIS A 196 -3.49 5.02 16.04
N VAL A 197 -3.27 4.32 14.92
CA VAL A 197 -2.33 4.70 13.85
C VAL A 197 -3.06 5.45 12.75
N THR A 198 -4.19 4.93 12.28
CA THR A 198 -4.91 5.47 11.12
C THR A 198 -5.36 6.93 11.37
N ILE A 199 -5.92 7.24 12.52
CA ILE A 199 -6.36 8.61 12.86
C ILE A 199 -5.17 9.59 12.90
N SER A 200 -4.07 9.18 13.53
CA SER A 200 -2.84 9.98 13.56
C SER A 200 -2.29 10.23 12.15
N GLN A 201 -2.39 9.23 11.26
CA GLN A 201 -2.00 9.37 9.86
C GLN A 201 -2.91 10.36 9.13
N VAL A 202 -4.23 10.23 9.25
CA VAL A 202 -5.20 11.16 8.63
C VAL A 202 -4.91 12.60 9.06
N HIS A 203 -4.67 12.83 10.36
CA HIS A 203 -4.33 14.14 10.90
C HIS A 203 -3.07 14.75 10.26
N ALA A 204 -2.06 13.93 9.97
CA ALA A 204 -0.78 14.38 9.41
C ALA A 204 -0.82 14.66 7.89
N MET A 205 -1.79 14.12 7.14
CA MET A 205 -1.80 14.19 5.67
C MET A 205 -1.84 15.62 5.14
N TYR A 206 -2.66 16.50 5.72
CA TYR A 206 -2.76 17.90 5.27
C TYR A 206 -1.46 18.67 5.46
N GLY A 207 -0.82 18.56 6.63
CA GLY A 207 0.43 19.27 6.91
C GLY A 207 1.56 18.87 5.96
N GLY A 208 1.70 17.57 5.69
CA GLY A 208 2.71 17.05 4.76
C GLY A 208 2.47 17.48 3.31
N ASP A 209 1.22 17.40 2.83
CA ASP A 209 0.88 17.83 1.47
C ASP A 209 1.07 19.35 1.29
N ARG A 210 0.62 20.15 2.26
CA ARG A 210 0.73 21.60 2.23
C ARG A 210 2.18 22.07 2.16
N SER A 211 3.06 21.54 3.02
CA SER A 211 4.48 21.91 3.02
C SER A 211 5.16 21.62 1.67
N ARG A 212 4.81 20.50 1.03
CA ARG A 212 5.31 20.16 -0.31
C ARG A 212 4.78 21.13 -1.38
N LYS A 213 3.48 21.44 -1.34
CA LYS A 213 2.84 22.28 -2.37
C LYS A 213 3.20 23.75 -2.25
N GLU A 214 3.39 24.26 -1.03
CA GLU A 214 3.88 25.63 -0.79
C GLU A 214 5.20 25.87 -1.52
N ASN A 215 6.15 24.93 -1.45
CA ASN A 215 7.41 25.02 -2.21
C ASN A 215 7.18 25.03 -3.73
N LEU A 216 6.29 24.18 -4.25
CA LEU A 216 5.99 24.15 -5.69
C LEU A 216 5.38 25.46 -6.19
N VAL A 217 4.51 26.06 -5.38
CA VAL A 217 3.92 27.37 -5.70
C VAL A 217 4.97 28.46 -5.59
N GLU A 218 5.76 28.49 -4.51
CA GLU A 218 6.79 29.52 -4.28
C GLU A 218 7.83 29.58 -5.41
N TYR A 219 8.20 28.42 -5.96
CA TYR A 219 9.14 28.30 -7.07
C TYR A 219 8.45 28.27 -8.45
N GLY A 220 7.18 28.66 -8.57
CA GLY A 220 6.50 28.84 -9.85
C GLY A 220 6.30 27.54 -10.67
N PHE A 221 6.25 26.38 -10.02
CA PHE A 221 5.89 25.13 -10.69
C PHE A 221 4.38 24.94 -10.81
N ARG A 222 3.60 25.55 -9.91
CA ARG A 222 2.14 25.44 -9.86
C ARG A 222 1.49 26.78 -9.46
N LEU A 223 0.25 26.99 -9.89
CA LEU A 223 -0.57 28.11 -9.42
C LEU A 223 -0.92 27.94 -7.92
N PRO A 224 -1.20 29.04 -7.19
CA PRO A 224 -1.64 28.97 -5.79
C PRO A 224 -2.86 28.06 -5.58
N ALA A 225 -3.77 28.02 -6.54
CA ALA A 225 -4.95 27.14 -6.54
C ALA A 225 -4.61 25.65 -6.41
N ALA A 226 -3.39 25.22 -6.77
CA ALA A 226 -2.98 23.83 -6.61
C ALA A 226 -2.93 23.39 -5.14
N MET A 227 -2.83 24.33 -4.19
CA MET A 227 -2.93 24.05 -2.75
C MET A 227 -4.36 23.69 -2.31
N ASP A 228 -5.38 24.05 -3.10
CA ASP A 228 -6.78 23.70 -2.86
C ASP A 228 -7.12 22.29 -3.36
N ASN A 229 -6.23 21.68 -4.15
CA ASN A 229 -6.17 20.24 -4.34
C ASN A 229 -5.38 19.63 -3.18
N ARG A 230 -6.04 19.12 -2.16
CA ARG A 230 -5.37 18.67 -0.93
C ARG A 230 -6.12 17.51 -0.30
N PRO A 231 -5.53 16.75 0.62
CA PRO A 231 -6.34 15.95 1.53
C PRO A 231 -7.21 16.86 2.42
N LEU A 232 -8.26 16.28 2.98
CA LEU A 232 -9.04 16.92 4.02
C LEU A 232 -8.16 17.32 5.20
N LYS A 233 -8.45 18.48 5.79
CA LYS A 233 -8.02 18.80 7.15
C LYS A 233 -8.72 17.85 8.11
N PHE A 234 -8.17 17.70 9.31
CA PHE A 234 -8.75 16.76 10.26
C PHE A 234 -10.15 17.19 10.70
N GLU A 235 -10.37 18.48 10.92
CA GLU A 235 -11.68 19.02 11.30
C GLU A 235 -12.71 18.82 10.19
N GLU A 236 -12.28 18.87 8.92
CA GLU A 236 -13.14 18.58 7.75
C GLU A 236 -13.48 17.09 7.69
N PHE A 237 -12.52 16.21 8.00
CA PHE A 237 -12.77 14.77 8.10
C PHE A 237 -13.75 14.44 9.22
N GLU A 238 -13.57 15.02 10.41
CA GLU A 238 -14.47 14.85 11.54
C GLU A 238 -15.89 15.32 11.23
N ALA A 239 -16.03 16.46 10.55
CA ALA A 239 -17.34 17.01 10.20
C ALA A 239 -18.11 16.17 9.18
N LEU A 240 -17.41 15.35 8.38
CA LEU A 240 -18.02 14.45 7.39
C LEU A 240 -18.42 13.09 7.98
N GLN A 241 -17.92 12.75 9.17
CA GLN A 241 -18.26 11.48 9.81
C GLN A 241 -19.74 11.43 10.18
N ASN A 242 -20.40 10.35 9.79
CA ASN A 242 -21.71 9.97 10.31
C ASN A 242 -21.53 8.97 11.48
N GLN A 243 -21.76 7.68 11.26
CA GLN A 243 -21.49 6.64 12.24
C GLN A 243 -20.08 6.09 12.06
N VAL A 244 -19.31 6.01 13.15
CA VAL A 244 -17.91 5.56 13.11
C VAL A 244 -17.66 4.49 14.15
N VAL A 245 -17.01 3.40 13.73
CA VAL A 245 -16.48 2.35 14.60
C VAL A 245 -14.96 2.39 14.54
N TYR A 246 -14.32 2.73 15.66
CA TYR A 246 -12.88 2.67 15.80
C TYR A 246 -12.47 1.26 16.25
N VAL A 247 -11.64 0.60 15.46
CA VAL A 247 -11.15 -0.76 15.73
C VAL A 247 -9.68 -0.68 16.09
N SER A 248 -9.34 -1.03 17.33
CA SER A 248 -7.96 -1.05 17.81
C SER A 248 -7.82 -1.88 19.07
N ALA A 249 -6.74 -2.66 19.17
CA ALA A 249 -6.37 -3.32 20.43
C ALA A 249 -5.82 -2.33 21.48
N THR A 250 -5.41 -1.13 21.04
CA THR A 250 -4.86 -0.06 21.86
C THR A 250 -5.41 1.30 21.41
N PRO A 251 -6.70 1.60 21.64
CA PRO A 251 -7.30 2.88 21.26
C PRO A 251 -6.48 4.06 21.82
N ALA A 252 -6.26 5.10 21.01
CA ALA A 252 -5.57 6.29 21.47
C ALA A 252 -6.55 7.29 22.13
N ASP A 253 -6.01 8.42 22.60
CA ASP A 253 -6.76 9.40 23.37
C ASP A 253 -7.93 9.99 22.59
N TYR A 254 -7.79 10.14 21.26
CA TYR A 254 -8.84 10.67 20.40
C TYR A 254 -10.08 9.78 20.41
N GLU A 255 -9.91 8.47 20.20
CA GLU A 255 -11.01 7.51 20.15
C GLU A 255 -11.69 7.40 21.51
N LEU A 256 -10.92 7.39 22.60
CA LEU A 256 -11.45 7.35 23.96
C LEU A 256 -12.23 8.64 24.30
N GLN A 257 -11.76 9.81 23.84
CA GLN A 257 -12.49 11.06 24.02
C GLN A 257 -13.81 11.07 23.25
N LYS A 258 -13.80 10.61 21.98
CA LYS A 258 -15.01 10.56 21.14
C LYS A 258 -16.06 9.57 21.63
N THR A 259 -15.64 8.57 22.37
CA THR A 259 -16.51 7.55 22.96
C THR A 259 -16.82 7.81 24.43
N GLU A 260 -16.37 8.93 25.00
CA GLU A 260 -16.49 9.27 26.43
C GLU A 260 -15.94 8.16 27.36
N GLY A 261 -14.96 7.41 26.87
CA GLY A 261 -14.34 6.27 27.55
C GLY A 261 -15.12 4.96 27.48
N VAL A 262 -16.27 4.93 26.79
CA VAL A 262 -17.07 3.71 26.59
C VAL A 262 -16.52 2.91 25.41
N TYR A 263 -16.20 1.63 25.63
CA TYR A 263 -15.74 0.76 24.56
C TYR A 263 -16.40 -0.61 24.64
N VAL A 264 -16.52 -1.26 23.48
CA VAL A 264 -16.94 -2.66 23.37
C VAL A 264 -15.68 -3.52 23.38
N GLU A 265 -15.53 -4.35 24.40
CA GLU A 265 -14.37 -5.21 24.55
C GLU A 265 -14.57 -6.56 23.83
N GLN A 266 -13.61 -6.92 22.96
CA GLN A 266 -13.54 -8.23 22.32
C GLN A 266 -12.15 -8.85 22.52
N VAL A 267 -12.01 -9.68 23.57
CA VAL A 267 -10.72 -10.29 23.97
C VAL A 267 -10.68 -11.81 23.82
N ILE A 268 -11.82 -12.47 23.60
CA ILE A 268 -11.90 -13.92 23.44
C ILE A 268 -11.56 -14.29 22.00
N ARG A 269 -10.56 -15.16 21.82
CA ARG A 269 -10.17 -15.68 20.51
C ARG A 269 -10.98 -16.94 20.19
N PRO A 270 -11.51 -17.11 18.97
CA PRO A 270 -12.25 -18.31 18.59
C PRO A 270 -11.49 -19.63 18.77
N THR A 271 -10.16 -19.61 18.67
CA THR A 271 -9.29 -20.78 18.84
C THR A 271 -8.90 -21.06 20.30
N GLY A 272 -9.39 -20.27 21.25
CA GLY A 272 -9.01 -20.35 22.66
C GLY A 272 -7.57 -19.88 22.95
N LEU A 273 -6.85 -19.30 21.99
CA LEU A 273 -5.50 -18.78 22.21
C LEU A 273 -5.48 -17.69 23.28
N LEU A 274 -4.46 -17.75 24.13
CA LEU A 274 -4.29 -16.86 25.28
C LEU A 274 -3.33 -15.72 24.95
N ASP A 275 -3.52 -14.59 25.62
CA ASP A 275 -2.50 -13.54 25.70
C ASP A 275 -1.22 -14.12 26.31
N PRO A 276 -0.03 -13.77 25.81
CA PRO A 276 1.23 -14.41 26.18
C PRO A 276 1.63 -14.09 27.63
N ILE A 277 2.48 -14.94 28.19
CA ILE A 277 3.08 -14.68 29.51
C ILE A 277 4.19 -13.62 29.34
N ILE A 278 4.21 -12.61 30.21
CA ILE A 278 5.28 -11.60 30.23
C ILE A 278 6.24 -11.89 31.39
N GLU A 279 7.53 -12.02 31.08
CA GLU A 279 8.61 -12.08 32.07
C GLU A 279 9.48 -10.83 31.99
N ILE A 280 9.93 -10.34 33.15
CA ILE A 280 10.89 -9.25 33.24
C ILE A 280 12.22 -9.84 33.68
N ARG A 281 13.28 -9.54 32.93
CA ARG A 281 14.65 -9.98 33.24
C ARG A 281 15.59 -8.77 33.31
N PRO A 282 16.65 -8.80 34.15
CA PRO A 282 17.63 -7.72 34.22
C PRO A 282 18.33 -7.47 32.87
N SER A 283 18.80 -6.25 32.63
CA SER A 283 19.56 -5.94 31.40
C SER A 283 20.97 -6.54 31.43
N ALA A 284 21.47 -6.90 32.61
CA ALA A 284 22.76 -7.55 32.79
C ALA A 284 22.77 -8.93 32.10
N ASN A 285 23.77 -9.16 31.23
CA ASN A 285 23.91 -10.37 30.40
C ASN A 285 22.67 -10.71 29.56
N GLN A 286 21.84 -9.71 29.20
CA GLN A 286 20.60 -9.92 28.44
C GLN A 286 20.81 -10.65 27.10
N ILE A 287 21.97 -10.48 26.46
CA ILE A 287 22.25 -11.12 25.16
C ILE A 287 22.53 -12.62 25.33
N ASP A 288 23.22 -13.01 26.40
CA ASP A 288 23.51 -14.43 26.68
C ASP A 288 22.21 -15.17 27.02
N ASP A 289 21.37 -14.57 27.87
CA ASP A 289 20.04 -15.07 28.22
C ASP A 289 19.13 -15.18 26.97
N LEU A 290 19.16 -14.17 26.10
CA LEU A 290 18.40 -14.18 24.85
C LEU A 290 18.85 -15.31 23.92
N ILE A 291 20.16 -15.61 23.85
CA ILE A 291 20.68 -16.71 23.03
C ILE A 291 20.16 -18.05 23.51
N GLU A 292 20.16 -18.28 24.82
CA GLU A 292 19.63 -19.51 25.41
C GLU A 292 18.14 -19.67 25.08
N GLU A 293 17.35 -18.61 25.27
CA GLU A 293 15.92 -18.61 24.93
C GLU A 293 15.68 -18.83 23.43
N ILE A 294 16.50 -18.25 22.56
CA ILE A 294 16.44 -18.49 21.11
C ILE A 294 16.71 -19.96 20.80
N GLN A 295 17.76 -20.56 21.38
CA GLN A 295 18.11 -21.96 21.15
C GLN A 295 16.95 -22.90 21.53
N LEU A 296 16.31 -22.66 22.68
CA LEU A 296 15.14 -23.42 23.11
C LEU A 296 13.98 -23.34 22.10
N ARG A 297 13.78 -22.19 21.43
CA ARG A 297 12.75 -22.05 20.38
C ARG A 297 13.15 -22.73 19.08
N CYS A 298 14.42 -22.63 18.69
CA CYS A 298 14.93 -23.32 17.52
C CYS A 298 14.79 -24.85 17.64
N GLU A 299 15.04 -25.42 18.82
CA GLU A 299 14.85 -26.85 19.10
C GLU A 299 13.38 -27.29 18.99
N ALA A 300 12.45 -26.38 19.27
CA ALA A 300 11.01 -26.61 19.14
C ALA A 300 10.44 -26.29 17.75
N ASP A 301 11.28 -25.91 16.78
CA ASP A 301 10.88 -25.38 15.47
C ASP A 301 9.92 -24.18 15.55
N GLU A 302 10.15 -23.29 16.53
CA GLU A 302 9.42 -22.05 16.72
C GLU A 302 10.27 -20.84 16.28
N ARG A 303 9.65 -19.66 16.18
CA ARG A 303 10.30 -18.41 15.72
C ARG A 303 10.36 -17.36 16.82
N VAL A 304 11.36 -16.48 16.71
CA VAL A 304 11.62 -15.42 17.69
C VAL A 304 11.60 -14.05 17.02
N LEU A 305 10.90 -13.11 17.65
CA LEU A 305 10.99 -11.69 17.30
C LEU A 305 11.79 -10.95 18.37
N VAL A 306 12.76 -10.13 17.94
CA VAL A 306 13.56 -9.30 18.85
C VAL A 306 13.37 -7.84 18.47
N THR A 307 12.96 -7.02 19.43
CA THR A 307 12.85 -5.57 19.24
C THR A 307 13.97 -4.83 19.95
N THR A 308 14.66 -3.97 19.22
CA THR A 308 15.73 -3.09 19.74
C THR A 308 15.31 -1.62 19.63
N LEU A 309 16.08 -0.70 20.22
CA LEU A 309 15.78 0.74 20.15
C LEU A 309 16.34 1.43 18.89
N THR A 310 17.45 0.91 18.34
CA THR A 310 18.18 1.58 17.26
C THR A 310 18.54 0.63 16.14
N LYS A 311 18.62 1.16 14.91
CA LYS A 311 19.08 0.39 13.73
C LYS A 311 20.46 -0.22 13.96
N ARG A 312 21.37 0.55 14.59
CA ARG A 312 22.72 0.08 14.91
C ARG A 312 22.70 -1.14 15.82
N MET A 313 21.90 -1.12 16.89
CA MET A 313 21.77 -2.26 17.80
C MET A 313 21.17 -3.48 17.11
N ALA A 314 20.16 -3.30 16.24
CA ALA A 314 19.60 -4.40 15.47
C ALA A 314 20.66 -5.05 14.55
N GLU A 315 21.47 -4.23 13.88
CA GLU A 315 22.54 -4.69 12.99
C GLU A 315 23.68 -5.37 13.77
N GLU A 316 24.13 -4.78 14.88
CA GLU A 316 25.15 -5.35 15.76
C GLU A 316 24.71 -6.68 16.36
N LEU A 317 23.46 -6.77 16.83
CA LEU A 317 22.87 -8.01 17.33
C LEU A 317 22.80 -9.08 16.24
N SER A 318 22.35 -8.71 15.04
CA SER A 318 22.31 -9.65 13.91
C SER A 318 23.68 -10.20 13.55
N LYS A 319 24.71 -9.33 13.52
CA LYS A 319 26.11 -9.76 13.30
C LYS A 319 26.59 -10.68 14.41
N TYR A 320 26.21 -10.42 15.66
CA TYR A 320 26.60 -11.25 16.79
C TYR A 320 25.93 -12.63 16.74
N LEU A 321 24.60 -12.69 16.56
CA LEU A 321 23.85 -13.95 16.42
C LEU A 321 24.35 -14.79 15.25
N THR A 322 24.68 -14.15 14.12
CA THR A 322 25.25 -14.84 12.96
C THR A 322 26.61 -15.48 13.28
N LYS A 323 27.46 -14.82 14.08
CA LYS A 323 28.78 -15.37 14.48
C LYS A 323 28.66 -16.60 15.37
N VAL A 324 27.60 -16.69 16.19
CA VAL A 324 27.29 -17.86 17.01
C VAL A 324 26.38 -18.87 16.28
N ALA A 325 26.31 -18.78 14.94
CA ALA A 325 25.59 -19.68 14.05
C ALA A 325 24.06 -19.74 14.23
N ILE A 326 23.45 -18.67 14.76
CA ILE A 326 21.99 -18.52 14.78
C ILE A 326 21.52 -17.91 13.46
N ARG A 327 20.53 -18.55 12.82
CA ARG A 327 19.93 -18.05 11.57
C ARG A 327 19.02 -16.86 11.89
N CYS A 328 19.50 -15.66 11.62
CA CYS A 328 18.75 -14.43 11.87
C CYS A 328 18.73 -13.49 10.67
N ARG A 329 17.72 -12.64 10.61
CA ARG A 329 17.65 -11.48 9.72
C ARG A 329 17.28 -10.25 10.53
N TYR A 330 17.68 -9.07 10.05
CA TYR A 330 17.22 -7.81 10.62
C TYR A 330 16.39 -7.02 9.60
N ILE A 331 15.43 -6.23 10.10
CA ILE A 331 14.51 -5.40 9.31
C ILE A 331 14.49 -3.98 9.88
N HIS A 332 14.50 -2.98 8.98
CA HIS A 332 14.43 -1.56 9.36
C HIS A 332 13.51 -0.77 8.43
N SER A 333 13.32 0.52 8.76
CA SER A 333 12.39 1.43 8.10
C SER A 333 12.61 1.62 6.60
N ASP A 334 13.82 1.37 6.10
CA ASP A 334 14.21 1.67 4.71
C ASP A 334 14.20 0.42 3.81
N VAL A 335 13.85 -0.74 4.37
CA VAL A 335 13.58 -1.96 3.60
C VAL A 335 12.27 -1.78 2.84
N ASP A 336 12.28 -2.04 1.53
CA ASP A 336 11.12 -1.91 0.66
C ASP A 336 10.00 -2.88 1.07
N THR A 337 8.74 -2.48 0.86
CA THR A 337 7.58 -3.27 1.28
C THR A 337 7.58 -4.69 0.73
N LEU A 338 8.01 -4.90 -0.51
CA LEU A 338 8.09 -6.23 -1.12
C LEU A 338 9.16 -7.11 -0.45
N GLU A 339 10.34 -6.54 -0.18
CA GLU A 339 11.42 -7.24 0.51
C GLU A 339 11.02 -7.61 1.95
N ARG A 340 10.27 -6.74 2.63
CA ARG A 340 9.72 -7.07 3.96
C ARG A 340 8.78 -8.27 3.93
N VAL A 341 7.88 -8.32 2.94
CA VAL A 341 6.98 -9.47 2.76
C VAL A 341 7.78 -10.75 2.53
N GLU A 342 8.84 -10.70 1.72
CA GLU A 342 9.73 -11.83 1.47
C GLU A 342 10.43 -12.29 2.76
N ILE A 343 11.06 -11.37 3.51
CA ILE A 343 11.71 -11.66 4.80
C ILE A 343 10.73 -12.34 5.77
N MET A 344 9.49 -11.85 5.83
CA MET A 344 8.47 -12.41 6.72
C MET A 344 8.00 -13.80 6.26
N GLN A 345 7.88 -14.04 4.95
CA GLN A 345 7.60 -15.38 4.43
C GLN A 345 8.73 -16.36 4.72
N ASP A 346 9.98 -15.90 4.62
CA ASP A 346 11.17 -16.71 4.88
C ASP A 346 11.27 -17.10 6.36
N LEU A 347 10.88 -16.21 7.28
CA LEU A 347 10.72 -16.53 8.70
C LEU A 347 9.69 -17.65 8.90
N ARG A 348 8.51 -17.55 8.27
CA ARG A 348 7.46 -18.58 8.35
C ARG A 348 7.90 -19.91 7.77
N LYS A 349 8.63 -19.90 6.66
CA LYS A 349 9.21 -21.10 6.02
C LYS A 349 10.35 -21.73 6.83
N GLY A 350 10.84 -21.06 7.88
CA GLY A 350 11.96 -21.55 8.67
C GLY A 350 13.30 -21.48 7.95
N ILE A 351 13.45 -20.57 6.98
CA ILE A 351 14.74 -20.27 6.35
C ILE A 351 15.68 -19.65 7.40
N PHE A 352 15.12 -18.85 8.30
CA PHE A 352 15.77 -18.36 9.50
C PHE A 352 14.78 -18.36 10.68
N ASP A 353 15.32 -18.29 11.90
CA ASP A 353 14.55 -18.52 13.14
C ASP A 353 14.27 -17.21 13.90
N VAL A 354 15.12 -16.19 13.71
CA VAL A 354 15.09 -14.95 14.49
C VAL A 354 14.97 -13.72 13.59
N LEU A 355 13.95 -12.90 13.82
CA LEU A 355 13.81 -11.59 13.18
C LEU A 355 14.07 -10.46 14.17
N ILE A 356 15.03 -9.59 13.83
CA ILE A 356 15.43 -8.46 14.67
C ILE A 356 14.96 -7.16 14.03
N GLY A 357 14.28 -6.30 14.76
CA GLY A 357 13.88 -4.99 14.22
C GLY A 357 13.75 -3.91 15.27
N VAL A 358 13.63 -2.67 14.81
CA VAL A 358 13.36 -1.54 15.70
C VAL A 358 11.85 -1.40 15.96
N ASN A 359 11.08 -1.47 14.88
CA ASN A 359 9.64 -1.38 14.91
C ASN A 359 9.04 -2.50 14.05
N LEU A 360 8.74 -3.63 14.68
CA LEU A 360 8.09 -4.79 14.06
C LEU A 360 6.55 -4.65 14.06
N LEU A 361 6.02 -3.49 14.47
CA LEU A 361 4.59 -3.29 14.73
C LEU A 361 3.77 -3.01 13.45
N ARG A 362 4.42 -2.63 12.35
CA ARG A 362 3.73 -1.99 11.22
C ARG A 362 3.08 -2.98 10.25
N GLU A 363 3.46 -4.25 10.29
CA GLU A 363 3.00 -5.23 9.31
C GLU A 363 1.86 -6.08 9.90
N GLY A 364 0.70 -6.06 9.26
CA GLY A 364 -0.46 -6.92 9.56
C GLY A 364 -0.23 -8.41 9.29
N LEU A 365 1.02 -8.87 9.39
CA LEU A 365 1.40 -10.25 9.19
C LEU A 365 1.21 -11.04 10.49
N ASP A 366 0.34 -12.03 10.36
CA ASP A 366 -0.04 -13.00 11.36
C ASP A 366 0.97 -14.16 11.34
N LEU A 367 1.77 -14.27 12.41
CA LEU A 367 2.86 -15.25 12.53
C LEU A 367 2.55 -16.27 13.63
N PRO A 368 1.77 -17.33 13.37
CA PRO A 368 1.49 -18.37 14.35
C PRO A 368 2.74 -19.15 14.79
N GLU A 369 3.80 -19.13 13.97
CA GLU A 369 5.07 -19.81 14.25
C GLU A 369 5.90 -19.07 15.32
N VAL A 370 5.58 -17.80 15.63
CA VAL A 370 6.29 -17.01 16.65
C VAL A 370 5.79 -17.36 18.05
N SER A 371 6.65 -17.97 18.86
CA SER A 371 6.35 -18.26 20.27
C SER A 371 7.04 -17.33 21.26
N LEU A 372 8.11 -16.62 20.84
CA LEU A 372 8.85 -15.71 21.71
C LEU A 372 8.99 -14.31 21.10
N VAL A 373 8.68 -13.31 21.92
CA VAL A 373 8.98 -11.90 21.64
C VAL A 373 9.92 -11.36 22.71
N ALA A 374 11.13 -10.98 22.31
CA ALA A 374 12.10 -10.33 23.18
C ALA A 374 12.13 -8.81 22.96
N ILE A 375 12.03 -8.05 24.04
CA ILE A 375 12.06 -6.58 24.03
C ILE A 375 13.31 -6.13 24.79
N LEU A 376 14.35 -5.75 24.06
CA LEU A 376 15.56 -5.19 24.65
C LEU A 376 15.30 -3.76 25.12
N ASP A 377 15.95 -3.36 26.22
CA ASP A 377 15.85 -2.01 26.79
C ASP A 377 14.39 -1.58 27.00
N ALA A 378 13.58 -2.46 27.59
CA ALA A 378 12.14 -2.23 27.78
C ALA A 378 11.83 -1.06 28.72
N ASP A 379 12.78 -0.67 29.57
CA ASP A 379 12.67 0.43 30.54
C ASP A 379 13.01 1.81 29.96
N LYS A 380 13.43 1.90 28.69
CA LYS A 380 13.77 3.16 28.02
C LYS A 380 12.53 3.76 27.39
N GLU A 381 11.85 4.61 28.15
CA GLU A 381 10.63 5.27 27.69
C GLU A 381 10.84 6.08 26.41
N GLY A 382 9.77 6.16 25.61
CA GLY A 382 9.76 6.78 24.29
C GLY A 382 8.71 6.13 23.41
N PHE A 383 8.64 6.52 22.14
CA PHE A 383 7.63 6.00 21.22
C PHE A 383 7.63 4.46 21.14
N LEU A 384 8.80 3.83 21.02
CA LEU A 384 8.96 2.37 20.86
C LEU A 384 8.70 1.57 22.14
N ARG A 385 8.64 2.22 23.31
CA ARG A 385 8.40 1.59 24.62
C ARG A 385 7.23 2.22 25.36
N SER A 386 6.38 2.93 24.63
CA SER A 386 5.08 3.37 25.16
C SER A 386 4.21 2.16 25.43
N HIS A 387 3.25 2.31 26.35
CA HIS A 387 2.25 1.28 26.62
C HIS A 387 1.62 0.69 25.35
N ARG A 388 1.27 1.54 24.36
CA ARG A 388 0.68 1.10 23.09
C ARG A 388 1.65 0.20 22.31
N SER A 389 2.88 0.67 22.10
CA SER A 389 3.91 -0.08 21.38
C SER A 389 4.28 -1.40 22.06
N LEU A 390 4.36 -1.41 23.40
CA LEU A 390 4.63 -2.63 24.16
C LEU A 390 3.48 -3.63 24.03
N THR A 391 2.23 -3.20 24.22
CA THR A 391 1.05 -4.07 24.06
C THR A 391 0.98 -4.70 22.67
N GLN A 392 1.24 -3.94 21.61
CA GLN A 392 1.27 -4.48 20.25
C GLN A 392 2.43 -5.44 20.01
N THR A 393 3.61 -5.14 20.57
CA THR A 393 4.80 -5.99 20.44
C THR A 393 4.56 -7.34 21.12
N VAL A 394 4.06 -7.31 22.36
CA VAL A 394 3.66 -8.50 23.13
C VAL A 394 2.58 -9.29 22.37
N GLY A 395 1.60 -8.61 21.79
CA GLY A 395 0.52 -9.22 21.00
C GLY A 395 0.99 -10.10 19.83
N ARG A 396 2.23 -9.94 19.35
CA ARG A 396 2.80 -10.79 18.30
C ARG A 396 3.01 -12.24 18.75
N ALA A 397 3.24 -12.48 20.05
CA ALA A 397 3.33 -13.84 20.61
C ALA A 397 1.95 -14.48 20.88
N ALA A 398 0.85 -13.72 20.82
CA ALA A 398 -0.49 -14.21 21.16
C ALA A 398 -1.12 -15.15 20.11
N ARG A 399 -0.40 -15.42 19.01
CA ARG A 399 -0.83 -16.32 17.92
C ARG A 399 -0.38 -17.77 18.12
N ASN A 400 0.48 -18.02 19.11
CA ASN A 400 1.06 -19.32 19.42
C ASN A 400 0.62 -19.81 20.81
N VAL A 401 0.45 -21.12 20.96
CA VAL A 401 0.03 -21.75 22.24
C VAL A 401 1.08 -21.55 23.33
N ASN A 402 2.36 -21.55 22.95
CA ASN A 402 3.52 -21.33 23.80
C ASN A 402 3.96 -19.86 23.85
N GLY A 403 3.08 -18.93 23.44
CA GLY A 403 3.36 -17.51 23.37
C GLY A 403 3.92 -16.92 24.67
N LYS A 404 5.11 -16.33 24.59
CA LYS A 404 5.84 -15.70 25.68
C LYS A 404 6.48 -14.38 25.22
N ALA A 405 6.53 -13.40 26.11
CA ALA A 405 7.27 -12.17 25.94
C ALA A 405 8.30 -11.97 27.07
N ILE A 406 9.52 -11.60 26.72
CA ILE A 406 10.58 -11.26 27.68
C ILE A 406 10.90 -9.77 27.52
N MET A 407 10.78 -9.02 28.61
CA MET A 407 11.16 -7.62 28.70
C MET A 407 12.48 -7.51 29.48
N TYR A 408 13.56 -7.14 28.80
CA TYR A 408 14.84 -6.87 29.45
C TYR A 408 14.86 -5.44 29.96
N ALA A 409 14.92 -5.29 31.28
CA ALA A 409 14.78 -4.01 31.96
C ALA A 409 15.33 -4.07 33.40
N ASP A 410 15.94 -2.98 33.86
CA ASP A 410 16.42 -2.86 35.24
C ASP A 410 15.38 -2.21 36.17
N LYS A 411 14.35 -1.58 35.61
CA LYS A 411 13.24 -0.97 36.34
C LYS A 411 11.93 -1.18 35.60
N ILE A 412 10.83 -1.26 36.34
CA ILE A 412 9.48 -1.32 35.75
C ILE A 412 8.98 0.12 35.57
N THR A 413 8.77 0.53 34.31
CA THR A 413 8.19 1.85 33.99
C THR A 413 6.66 1.81 34.07
N ALA A 414 6.01 2.98 34.08
CA ALA A 414 4.54 3.05 34.05
C ALA A 414 3.96 2.40 32.80
N SER A 415 4.62 2.55 31.65
CA SER A 415 4.22 1.91 30.39
C SER A 415 4.33 0.38 30.44
N MET A 416 5.39 -0.14 31.06
CA MET A 416 5.55 -1.59 31.27
C MET A 416 4.48 -2.12 32.21
N GLN A 417 4.30 -1.49 33.37
CA GLN A 417 3.33 -1.92 34.38
C GLN A 417 1.92 -2.01 33.79
N LYS A 418 1.47 -0.95 33.11
CA LYS A 418 0.16 -0.94 32.44
C LYS A 418 0.00 -2.06 31.41
N THR A 419 1.05 -2.31 30.62
CA THR A 419 1.04 -3.40 29.63
C THR A 419 0.93 -4.78 30.27
N ILE A 420 1.65 -5.00 31.37
CA ILE A 420 1.64 -6.25 32.13
C ILE A 420 0.24 -6.49 32.72
N ASP A 421 -0.30 -5.48 33.39
CA ASP A 421 -1.60 -5.56 34.07
C ASP A 421 -2.73 -5.85 33.08
N GLU A 422 -2.77 -5.16 31.94
CA GLU A 422 -3.79 -5.39 30.91
C GLU A 422 -3.65 -6.76 30.23
N THR A 423 -2.42 -7.21 29.96
CA THR A 423 -2.17 -8.53 29.37
C THR A 423 -2.61 -9.64 30.33
N ASN A 424 -2.30 -9.52 31.62
CA ASN A 424 -2.73 -10.47 32.63
C ASN A 424 -4.25 -10.48 32.79
N TYR A 425 -4.89 -9.31 32.84
CA TYR A 425 -6.35 -9.18 32.90
C TYR A 425 -7.03 -9.90 31.71
N ARG A 426 -6.55 -9.69 30.48
CA ARG A 426 -7.08 -10.38 29.29
C ARG A 426 -6.85 -11.88 29.36
N ARG A 427 -5.64 -12.31 29.75
CA ARG A 427 -5.27 -13.72 29.89
C ARG A 427 -6.16 -14.45 30.89
N GLU A 428 -6.39 -13.87 32.07
CA GLU A 428 -7.27 -14.45 33.09
C GLU A 428 -8.70 -14.62 32.60
N LYS A 429 -9.25 -13.60 31.92
CA LYS A 429 -10.59 -13.64 31.33
C LYS A 429 -10.70 -14.72 30.24
N GLN A 430 -9.68 -14.88 29.41
CA GLN A 430 -9.61 -15.93 28.38
C GLN A 430 -9.50 -17.33 29.00
N ILE A 431 -8.68 -17.52 30.05
CA ILE A 431 -8.57 -18.81 30.77
C ILE A 431 -9.92 -19.20 31.37
N ARG A 432 -10.60 -18.26 32.03
CA ARG A 432 -11.92 -18.49 32.62
C ARG A 432 -12.93 -18.90 31.56
N TYR A 433 -13.02 -18.15 30.46
CA TYR A 433 -13.92 -18.49 29.35
C TYR A 433 -13.61 -19.87 28.74
N ASN A 434 -12.34 -20.18 28.50
CA ASN A 434 -11.94 -21.48 27.97
C ASN A 434 -12.32 -22.63 28.90
N THR A 435 -12.14 -22.44 30.20
CA THR A 435 -12.48 -23.44 31.23
C THR A 435 -13.99 -23.67 31.28
N GLU A 436 -14.79 -22.60 31.31
CA GLU A 436 -16.26 -22.67 31.33
C GLU A 436 -16.84 -23.31 30.05
N ASN A 437 -16.16 -23.15 28.91
CA ASN A 437 -16.64 -23.62 27.60
C ASN A 437 -15.90 -24.87 27.09
N ASN A 438 -15.04 -25.49 27.90
CA ASN A 438 -14.22 -26.66 27.53
C ASN A 438 -13.39 -26.46 26.24
N LEU A 439 -12.88 -25.25 26.04
CA LEU A 439 -12.03 -24.93 24.89
C LEU A 439 -10.55 -25.18 25.23
N GLN A 440 -9.87 -25.93 24.36
CA GLN A 440 -8.41 -26.07 24.42
C GLN A 440 -7.76 -25.09 23.44
N PRO A 441 -6.77 -24.30 23.86
CA PRO A 441 -6.04 -23.41 22.97
C PRO A 441 -5.40 -24.17 21.81
N LYS A 442 -5.67 -23.74 20.58
CA LYS A 442 -5.07 -24.33 19.37
C LYS A 442 -4.45 -23.23 18.51
N ALA A 443 -3.22 -23.46 18.05
CA ALA A 443 -2.60 -22.59 17.06
C ALA A 443 -3.39 -22.63 15.74
N LEU A 444 -3.46 -21.49 15.06
CA LEU A 444 -4.17 -21.37 13.79
C LEU A 444 -3.25 -21.92 12.70
N ASN A 445 -3.60 -23.05 12.10
CA ASN A 445 -2.81 -23.64 11.02
C ASN A 445 -3.15 -22.91 9.70
N LYS A 446 -2.50 -21.76 9.48
CA LYS A 446 -2.71 -20.94 8.27
C LYS A 446 -1.76 -21.43 7.18
N SER A 447 -2.31 -21.87 6.05
CA SER A 447 -1.51 -22.30 4.91
C SER A 447 -0.48 -21.22 4.55
N LEU A 448 0.72 -21.65 4.14
CA LEU A 448 1.78 -20.78 3.60
C LEU A 448 1.37 -20.20 2.21
N GLY A 449 0.08 -20.00 1.98
CA GLY A 449 -0.47 -19.50 0.73
C GLY A 449 0.19 -18.19 0.37
N ASN A 450 0.87 -18.18 -0.78
CA ASN A 450 1.47 -17.01 -1.38
C ASN A 450 0.39 -15.93 -1.51
N ALA A 451 0.45 -14.90 -0.67
CA ALA A 451 -0.33 -13.66 -0.86
C ALA A 451 -0.03 -12.97 -2.21
N LEU A 452 0.97 -13.47 -2.94
CA LEU A 452 1.41 -13.04 -4.26
C LEU A 452 1.07 -14.01 -5.41
N SER A 453 0.53 -15.21 -5.15
CA SER A 453 0.17 -16.16 -6.23
C SER A 453 -1.25 -15.91 -6.74
N GLY A 454 -1.43 -14.73 -7.31
CA GLY A 454 -2.44 -14.48 -8.33
C GLY A 454 -1.84 -14.48 -9.74
N ASN A 455 -0.70 -15.16 -9.98
CA ASN A 455 -0.18 -15.58 -11.30
C ASN A 455 1.27 -16.11 -11.24
N SER A 456 1.51 -17.28 -10.63
CA SER A 456 2.73 -18.03 -10.95
C SER A 456 2.56 -19.51 -10.71
N VAL A 457 2.83 -20.25 -11.79
CA VAL A 457 2.73 -21.68 -11.94
C VAL A 457 3.84 -22.37 -11.13
N SER A 458 3.43 -23.42 -10.41
CA SER A 458 4.21 -24.56 -9.88
C SER A 458 5.34 -24.31 -8.88
N THR A 459 5.06 -24.70 -7.64
CA THR A 459 6.01 -25.26 -6.67
C THR A 459 6.36 -26.71 -6.99
N GLY A 460 7.64 -27.08 -6.77
CA GLY A 460 8.21 -28.43 -6.87
C GLY A 460 9.54 -28.37 -7.64
N TYR A 461 10.74 -28.55 -7.05
CA TYR A 461 11.20 -29.68 -6.26
C TYR A 461 12.35 -29.27 -5.31
N PHE A 462 12.37 -29.89 -4.13
CA PHE A 462 13.53 -29.97 -3.23
C PHE A 462 14.50 -31.10 -3.65
N GLU A 463 15.75 -30.98 -3.18
CA GLU A 463 16.80 -32.01 -3.04
C GLU A 463 17.44 -32.51 -4.37
N LYS A 464 18.77 -32.49 -4.60
CA LYS A 464 19.84 -33.05 -3.78
C LYS A 464 21.22 -32.82 -4.44
N GLU A 465 22.24 -32.77 -3.59
CA GLU A 465 23.61 -33.31 -3.74
C GLU A 465 24.53 -32.91 -4.92
N ALA A 466 25.61 -32.20 -4.53
CA ALA A 466 26.99 -32.59 -4.77
C ALA A 466 27.32 -33.35 -6.06
N LEU A 467 27.67 -32.61 -7.11
CA LEU A 467 28.67 -33.03 -8.08
C LEU A 467 29.63 -31.87 -8.33
N LYS A 468 30.74 -31.89 -7.57
CA LYS A 468 32.01 -31.28 -8.04
C LYS A 468 32.33 -31.93 -9.39
N ALA A 469 32.25 -31.17 -10.46
CA ALA A 469 32.75 -31.57 -11.77
C ALA A 469 33.52 -30.41 -12.39
N ALA A 470 34.84 -30.59 -12.40
CA ALA A 470 35.90 -29.98 -13.21
C ALA A 470 35.63 -28.60 -13.86
N GLU A 471 36.36 -27.60 -13.37
CA GLU A 471 36.67 -26.40 -14.15
C GLU A 471 37.43 -26.78 -15.45
N PRO A 472 36.99 -26.35 -16.64
CA PRO A 472 37.86 -26.26 -17.80
C PRO A 472 38.52 -24.89 -17.83
N GLU A 473 39.85 -24.92 -17.84
CA GLU A 473 40.82 -23.92 -18.32
C GLU A 473 40.47 -22.43 -18.16
N SER A 474 41.15 -21.85 -17.17
CA SER A 474 41.39 -20.42 -17.01
C SER A 474 42.02 -19.79 -18.26
N LEU A 475 41.20 -19.20 -19.13
CA LEU A 475 41.64 -18.06 -19.93
C LEU A 475 41.72 -16.85 -18.99
N TYR A 476 42.94 -16.39 -18.71
CA TYR A 476 43.19 -15.13 -18.00
C TYR A 476 42.68 -13.97 -18.87
N LEU A 477 41.38 -13.67 -18.75
CA LEU A 477 40.78 -12.49 -19.34
C LEU A 477 41.35 -11.25 -18.64
N SER A 478 41.77 -10.27 -19.44
CA SER A 478 42.20 -8.98 -18.91
C SER A 478 41.03 -8.24 -18.27
N LYS A 479 41.29 -7.36 -17.29
CA LYS A 479 40.25 -6.56 -16.60
C LYS A 479 39.25 -5.87 -17.55
N PRO A 480 39.67 -5.29 -18.70
CA PRO A 480 38.74 -4.72 -19.68
C PRO A 480 37.80 -5.74 -20.35
N GLU A 481 38.27 -6.98 -20.54
CA GLU A 481 37.49 -8.05 -21.17
C GLU A 481 36.45 -8.63 -20.19
N ILE A 482 36.78 -8.71 -18.90
CA ILE A 482 35.84 -9.10 -17.85
C ILE A 482 34.73 -8.04 -17.72
N GLU A 483 35.07 -6.75 -17.73
CA GLU A 483 34.09 -5.64 -17.71
C GLU A 483 33.18 -5.63 -18.95
N LYS A 484 33.71 -5.99 -20.12
CA LYS A 484 32.90 -6.17 -21.34
C LYS A 484 31.92 -7.33 -21.17
N LYS A 485 32.40 -8.49 -20.69
CA LYS A 485 31.57 -9.68 -20.48
C LYS A 485 30.46 -9.45 -19.46
N ILE A 486 30.74 -8.70 -18.38
CA ILE A 486 29.72 -8.29 -17.39
C ILE A 486 28.64 -7.42 -18.04
N ARG A 487 29.01 -6.49 -18.92
CA ARG A 487 28.03 -5.65 -19.64
C ARG A 487 27.15 -6.46 -20.58
N ASP A 488 27.73 -7.42 -21.30
CA ASP A 488 26.99 -8.28 -22.21
C ASP A 488 26.04 -9.22 -21.44
N LEU A 489 26.52 -9.83 -20.35
CA LEU A 489 25.68 -10.64 -19.46
C LEU A 489 24.56 -9.83 -18.80
N ARG A 490 24.79 -8.56 -18.43
CA ARG A 490 23.73 -7.69 -17.90
C ARG A 490 22.63 -7.45 -18.93
N LYS A 491 22.97 -7.21 -20.20
CA LYS A 491 21.98 -7.07 -21.27
C LYS A 491 21.19 -8.36 -21.48
N MET A 492 21.84 -9.52 -21.41
CA MET A 492 21.17 -10.81 -21.53
C MET A 492 20.26 -11.10 -20.33
N MET A 493 20.68 -10.73 -19.13
CA MET A 493 19.88 -10.81 -17.90
C MET A 493 18.63 -9.92 -17.97
N GLU A 494 18.78 -8.66 -18.39
CA GLU A 494 17.64 -7.74 -18.57
C GLU A 494 16.66 -8.22 -19.64
N LYS A 495 17.17 -8.82 -20.72
CA LYS A 495 16.33 -9.41 -21.76
C LYS A 495 15.56 -10.63 -21.22
N ALA A 496 16.23 -11.55 -20.55
CA ALA A 496 15.60 -12.73 -19.94
C ALA A 496 14.55 -12.33 -18.88
N ALA A 497 14.83 -11.29 -18.09
CA ALA A 497 13.87 -10.75 -17.12
C ALA A 497 12.63 -10.13 -17.78
N LYS A 498 12.79 -9.44 -18.92
CA LYS A 498 11.66 -8.92 -19.73
C LYS A 498 10.83 -10.02 -20.38
N GLU A 499 11.48 -11.14 -20.75
CA GLU A 499 10.83 -12.32 -21.33
C GLU A 499 10.29 -13.29 -20.26
N LEU A 500 10.37 -12.91 -18.97
CA LEU A 500 9.94 -13.70 -17.81
C LEU A 500 10.68 -15.04 -17.64
N ASP A 501 11.86 -15.20 -18.26
CA ASP A 501 12.75 -16.33 -18.06
C ASP A 501 13.69 -16.07 -16.87
N PHE A 502 13.12 -16.18 -15.67
CA PHE A 502 13.82 -15.88 -14.42
C PHE A 502 14.96 -16.86 -14.11
N MET A 503 14.87 -18.10 -14.59
CA MET A 503 15.94 -19.08 -14.42
C MET A 503 17.19 -18.67 -15.19
N GLN A 504 17.01 -18.22 -16.44
CA GLN A 504 18.12 -17.78 -17.26
C GLN A 504 18.68 -16.43 -16.76
N ALA A 505 17.82 -15.52 -16.29
CA ALA A 505 18.25 -14.27 -15.64
C ALA A 505 19.07 -14.53 -14.36
N ALA A 506 18.66 -15.48 -13.52
CA ALA A 506 19.39 -15.87 -12.31
C ALA A 506 20.78 -16.44 -12.64
N LYS A 507 20.89 -17.30 -13.67
CA LYS A 507 22.20 -17.80 -14.14
C LYS A 507 23.12 -16.66 -14.58
N PHE A 508 22.62 -15.71 -15.37
CA PHE A 508 23.43 -14.56 -15.78
C PHE A 508 23.83 -13.67 -14.60
N ARG A 509 22.95 -13.48 -13.61
CA ARG A 509 23.26 -12.76 -12.37
C ARG A 509 24.39 -13.42 -11.59
N ASP A 510 24.31 -14.74 -11.40
CA ASP A 510 25.30 -15.50 -10.63
C ASP A 510 26.65 -15.54 -11.37
N GLU A 511 26.65 -15.62 -12.71
CA GLU A 511 27.86 -15.46 -13.54
C GLU A 511 28.46 -14.05 -13.44
N ILE A 512 27.64 -13.00 -13.43
CA ILE A 512 28.11 -11.61 -13.23
C ILE A 512 28.77 -11.48 -11.87
N GLN A 513 28.17 -12.04 -10.81
CA GLN A 513 28.71 -11.98 -9.46
C GLN A 513 30.08 -12.69 -9.37
N SER A 514 30.21 -13.87 -9.98
CA SER A 514 31.49 -14.59 -10.06
C SER A 514 32.56 -13.80 -10.83
N LEU A 515 32.20 -13.10 -11.91
CA LEU A 515 33.14 -12.26 -12.67
C LEU A 515 33.50 -10.96 -11.92
N GLN A 516 32.59 -10.40 -11.13
CA GLN A 516 32.86 -9.21 -10.30
C GLN A 516 33.82 -9.52 -9.14
N GLU A 517 33.70 -10.71 -8.53
CA GLU A 517 34.64 -11.17 -7.50
C GLU A 517 36.07 -11.33 -8.02
N LYS A 518 36.24 -11.63 -9.33
CA LYS A 518 37.56 -11.73 -9.98
C LYS A 518 38.20 -10.37 -10.33
N ILE A 519 37.45 -9.27 -10.23
CA ILE A 519 37.95 -7.90 -10.50
C ILE A 519 38.33 -7.15 -9.20
N LYS A 520 37.82 -7.61 -8.05
CA LYS A 520 38.27 -7.17 -6.71
C LYS A 520 39.63 -7.77 -6.40
#